data_AF-S4R6Y1-F1
#
_entry.id   AF-S4R6Y1-F1
#
_cell.length_a   1.000
_cell.length_b   1.000
_cell.length_c   1.000
_cell.angle_alpha   90.00
_cell.angle_beta   90.00
_cell.angle_gamma   90.00
#
_symmetry.space_group_name_H-M   'P 1'
#
loop_
_entity.id
_entity.type
_entity.pdbx_description
1 polymer ?
#
loop_
_entity_poly.entity_id
_entity_poly.type
_entity_poly.pdbx_seq_one_letter_code
_entity_poly.pdbx_strand_id
1 'polypeptide(L)'
;MMLPGGGLALAPLTSIVDKQSRKPPVEPSCPMKPLYWTRIQLKESRRDDSSDTFWDSLEELVINPKEFEELFSKKSVKEKKKPLADTFIKKSKVKQRAQKEELEKIEKHVKPSKDKSDHKPLDKPEQFLYELSRIPCFAERVFCVIFQATFTEGITTIRRKMLILQRVCKSLRSSEGVQQVLGLILALGNYMNGGNRTRGQADGFGLEILPKLSDVKSSDNRISLVSYIVTFYLRNIDKNAGTDHSVFPLPEPQDLFQVSQLKFDDFQKDLRKLRKDLQVCETEMAKVCRLSSEENLEPFKSEMEEFVEKAKVEQDAEERFLEESHASFLETARFFGIKPRSGEKEVSPNHFFSLWHEFCSHFKDCWKKDSKLI
;
A
#
# COMPACT_ATOMS: atom_id res chain seq x y z
N MET A 1 -78.09 11.91 16.20
CA MET A 1 -77.03 11.47 15.27
C MET A 1 -76.49 12.71 14.59
N MET A 2 -75.36 13.25 15.07
CA MET A 2 -74.48 14.24 14.42
C MET A 2 -73.32 14.50 15.40
N LEU A 3 -72.11 14.08 15.03
CA LEU A 3 -70.84 14.45 15.67
C LEU A 3 -70.29 15.71 15.00
N PRO A 4 -69.61 16.59 15.74
CA PRO A 4 -68.38 17.19 15.24
C PRO A 4 -67.33 17.22 16.38
N GLY A 5 -66.02 17.18 16.18
CA GLY A 5 -65.14 17.18 15.01
C GLY A 5 -63.74 17.30 15.61
N GLY A 6 -62.89 16.30 15.39
CA GLY A 6 -61.56 16.22 15.98
C GLY A 6 -60.61 17.26 15.37
N GLY A 7 -60.13 18.20 16.19
CA GLY A 7 -59.03 19.08 15.86
C GLY A 7 -57.70 18.39 16.11
N LEU A 8 -57.03 17.94 15.04
CA LEU A 8 -55.62 17.57 15.06
C LEU A 8 -54.79 18.86 15.12
N ALA A 9 -54.14 19.10 16.26
CA ALA A 9 -53.15 20.15 16.40
C ALA A 9 -51.90 19.77 15.59
N LEU A 10 -51.63 20.53 14.51
CA LEU A 10 -50.35 20.48 13.81
C LEU A 10 -49.25 21.05 14.71
N ALA A 11 -48.27 20.21 15.06
CA ALA A 11 -47.00 20.67 15.62
C ALA A 11 -46.25 21.52 14.58
N PRO A 12 -45.54 22.59 14.99
CA PRO A 12 -44.81 23.41 14.05
C PRO A 12 -43.63 22.62 13.47
N LEU A 13 -43.53 22.63 12.13
CA LEU A 13 -42.35 22.20 11.39
C LEU A 13 -41.12 22.92 11.94
N THR A 14 -40.26 22.19 12.63
CA THR A 14 -38.92 22.66 13.01
C THR A 14 -38.21 23.14 11.75
N SER A 15 -37.86 24.42 11.71
CA SER A 15 -37.02 25.02 10.68
C SER A 15 -35.75 24.19 10.53
N ILE A 16 -35.53 23.62 9.35
CA ILE A 16 -34.22 23.11 8.95
C ILE A 16 -33.30 24.33 8.95
N VAL A 17 -32.47 24.45 9.97
CA VAL A 17 -31.38 25.42 9.99
C VAL A 17 -30.47 25.05 8.82
N ASP A 18 -30.52 25.85 7.76
CA ASP A 18 -29.64 25.72 6.61
C ASP A 18 -28.21 25.90 7.14
N LYS A 19 -27.44 24.80 7.18
CA LYS A 19 -26.07 24.83 7.69
C LYS A 19 -25.25 25.67 6.72
N GLN A 20 -24.87 26.86 7.16
CA GLN A 20 -24.03 27.76 6.39
C GLN A 20 -22.70 27.07 6.06
N SER A 21 -22.40 26.92 4.77
CA SER A 21 -21.14 26.35 4.30
C SER A 21 -19.97 27.24 4.74
N ARG A 22 -18.88 26.63 5.23
CA ARG A 22 -17.63 27.33 5.60
C ARG A 22 -17.00 28.07 4.42
N LYS A 23 -17.18 27.54 3.21
CA LYS A 23 -16.60 28.08 1.98
C LYS A 23 -17.57 28.95 1.19
N PRO A 24 -17.10 30.04 0.57
CA PRO A 24 -17.95 30.91 -0.24
C PRO A 24 -18.52 30.15 -1.45
N PRO A 25 -19.70 30.53 -1.95
CA PRO A 25 -20.26 29.94 -3.16
C PRO A 25 -19.35 30.24 -4.37
N VAL A 26 -19.21 29.24 -5.24
CA VAL A 26 -18.48 29.36 -6.50
C VAL A 26 -19.49 29.29 -7.64
N GLU A 27 -19.45 30.29 -8.52
CA GLU A 27 -20.35 30.40 -9.68
C GLU A 27 -19.52 30.58 -10.97
N PRO A 28 -19.30 29.49 -11.74
CA PRO A 28 -18.67 29.55 -13.05
C PRO A 28 -19.46 30.43 -14.03
N SER A 29 -18.75 31.07 -14.96
CA SER A 29 -19.37 31.94 -15.97
C SER A 29 -20.15 31.13 -17.02
N CYS A 30 -19.86 29.84 -17.16
CA CYS A 30 -20.51 28.94 -18.10
C CYS A 30 -20.78 27.55 -17.48
N PRO A 31 -21.73 26.76 -18.05
CA PRO A 31 -22.01 25.43 -17.53
C PRO A 31 -20.79 24.49 -17.63
N MET A 32 -20.26 24.06 -16.48
CA MET A 32 -19.11 23.15 -16.40
C MET A 32 -19.51 21.68 -16.50
N LYS A 33 -18.59 20.82 -16.98
CA LYS A 33 -18.72 19.36 -16.81
C LYS A 33 -18.69 19.05 -15.30
N PRO A 34 -19.64 18.28 -14.76
CA PRO A 34 -19.67 17.99 -13.33
C PRO A 34 -18.54 17.04 -12.93
N LEU A 35 -17.95 17.26 -11.75
CA LEU A 35 -17.00 16.33 -11.13
C LEU A 35 -17.72 15.53 -10.04
N TYR A 36 -17.84 14.21 -10.24
CA TYR A 36 -18.61 13.33 -9.36
C TYR A 36 -17.80 12.81 -8.17
N TRP A 37 -17.35 13.72 -7.31
CA TRP A 37 -16.70 13.36 -6.05
C TRP A 37 -17.69 13.13 -4.90
N THR A 38 -17.19 12.54 -3.81
CA THR A 38 -17.91 12.49 -2.53
C THR A 38 -17.56 13.74 -1.73
N ARG A 39 -18.53 14.62 -1.47
CA ARG A 39 -18.31 15.86 -0.71
C ARG A 39 -18.06 15.59 0.76
N ILE A 40 -17.00 16.18 1.32
CA ILE A 40 -16.76 16.26 2.76
C ILE A 40 -17.12 17.68 3.23
N GLN A 41 -17.88 17.77 4.33
CA GLN A 41 -18.22 19.03 4.99
C GLN A 41 -17.82 18.93 6.46
N LEU A 42 -16.96 19.85 6.91
CA LEU A 42 -16.47 19.90 8.28
C LEU A 42 -17.54 20.55 9.17
N LYS A 43 -17.71 20.04 10.40
CA LYS A 43 -18.64 20.63 11.38
C LYS A 43 -17.90 21.67 12.21
N GLU A 44 -18.45 22.88 12.33
CA GLU A 44 -18.01 23.84 13.34
C GLU A 44 -18.51 23.38 14.72
N SER A 45 -17.60 23.11 15.66
CA SER A 45 -17.78 22.63 17.06
C SER A 45 -18.08 21.12 17.23
N ARG A 46 -17.35 20.35 18.05
CA ARG A 46 -16.61 20.61 19.30
C ARG A 46 -15.17 20.07 19.24
N ARG A 47 -14.21 20.87 19.72
CA ARG A 47 -12.78 20.54 19.89
C ARG A 47 -12.55 19.56 21.06
N ASP A 48 -13.22 18.41 21.08
CA ASP A 48 -13.14 17.55 22.28
C ASP A 48 -12.83 16.06 22.04
N ASP A 49 -12.75 15.54 20.80
CA ASP A 49 -12.18 14.17 20.65
C ASP A 49 -11.79 13.70 19.23
N SER A 50 -11.40 14.56 18.29
CA SER A 50 -10.92 14.07 16.98
C SER A 50 -9.61 14.70 16.59
N SER A 51 -8.58 13.86 16.43
CA SER A 51 -7.38 14.17 15.65
C SER A 51 -7.78 14.97 14.40
N ASP A 52 -7.22 16.17 14.23
CA ASP A 52 -7.46 17.01 13.05
C ASP A 52 -7.25 16.18 11.77
N THR A 53 -8.22 16.25 10.85
CA THR A 53 -8.10 15.56 9.56
C THR A 53 -7.30 16.43 8.60
N PHE A 54 -6.79 15.83 7.53
CA PHE A 54 -6.10 16.54 6.47
C PHE A 54 -6.92 17.73 5.92
N TRP A 55 -8.24 17.57 5.84
CA TRP A 55 -9.15 18.56 5.28
C TRP A 55 -9.33 19.79 6.17
N ASP A 56 -9.05 19.68 7.48
CA ASP A 56 -9.16 20.80 8.42
C ASP A 56 -8.10 21.88 8.15
N SER A 57 -6.92 21.48 7.65
CA SER A 57 -5.78 22.38 7.37
C SER A 57 -5.58 22.67 5.88
N LEU A 58 -6.31 22.03 4.98
CA LEU A 58 -6.09 22.17 3.54
C LEU A 58 -6.70 23.46 2.98
N GLU A 59 -5.87 24.28 2.36
CA GLU A 59 -6.31 25.49 1.65
C GLU A 59 -6.45 25.22 0.14
N GLU A 60 -7.46 25.84 -0.48
CA GLU A 60 -7.63 25.82 -1.94
C GLU A 60 -6.62 26.74 -2.61
N LEU A 61 -6.06 26.29 -3.74
CA LEU A 61 -5.21 27.16 -4.54
C LEU A 61 -6.03 28.14 -5.36
N VAL A 62 -5.45 29.32 -5.59
CA VAL A 62 -6.02 30.31 -6.51
C VAL A 62 -5.85 29.80 -7.94
N ILE A 63 -6.97 29.61 -8.64
CA ILE A 63 -7.02 29.17 -10.04
C ILE A 63 -7.40 30.33 -10.97
N ASN A 64 -6.88 30.34 -12.19
CA ASN A 64 -7.35 31.25 -13.24
C ASN A 64 -8.55 30.60 -13.97
N PRO A 65 -9.78 31.12 -13.80
CA PRO A 65 -10.98 30.46 -14.30
C PRO A 65 -11.08 30.46 -15.83
N LYS A 66 -10.50 31.44 -16.53
CA LYS A 66 -10.72 31.64 -17.98
C LYS A 66 -10.23 30.45 -18.81
N GLU A 67 -8.96 30.09 -18.65
CA GLU A 67 -8.37 28.94 -19.37
C GLU A 67 -9.08 27.64 -18.99
N PHE A 68 -9.45 27.49 -17.72
CA PHE A 68 -10.11 26.29 -17.23
C PHE A 68 -11.53 26.13 -17.80
N GLU A 69 -12.29 27.21 -17.95
CA GLU A 69 -13.62 27.22 -18.57
C GLU A 69 -13.57 26.85 -20.05
N GLU A 70 -12.63 27.41 -20.81
CA GLU A 70 -12.42 27.08 -22.22
C GLU A 70 -12.18 25.57 -22.40
N LEU A 71 -11.42 24.98 -21.49
CA LEU A 71 -11.09 23.56 -21.53
C LEU A 71 -12.24 22.67 -21.04
N PHE A 72 -12.90 22.96 -19.92
CA PHE A 72 -13.76 21.99 -19.21
C PHE A 72 -15.27 22.34 -19.15
N SER A 73 -15.70 23.37 -19.87
CA SER A 73 -17.12 23.68 -20.08
C SER A 73 -17.88 22.59 -20.87
N LYS A 74 -19.20 22.57 -20.72
CA LYS A 74 -20.12 21.73 -21.51
C LYS A 74 -20.25 22.29 -22.92
N LYS A 75 -19.81 21.55 -23.95
CA LYS A 75 -20.18 21.82 -25.34
C LYS A 75 -21.60 21.33 -25.64
N SER A 76 -22.36 22.09 -26.42
CA SER A 76 -23.62 21.66 -27.04
C SER A 76 -23.37 20.43 -27.93
N VAL A 77 -24.05 19.32 -27.65
CA VAL A 77 -23.80 18.01 -28.25
C VAL A 77 -24.24 17.97 -29.72
N LYS A 78 -23.35 17.56 -30.63
CA LYS A 78 -23.73 16.83 -31.85
C LYS A 78 -23.52 15.34 -31.59
N GLU A 79 -24.58 14.56 -31.80
CA GLU A 79 -24.69 13.14 -31.49
C GLU A 79 -23.61 12.28 -32.17
N LYS A 80 -23.07 11.29 -31.42
CA LYS A 80 -22.43 10.11 -32.00
C LYS A 80 -23.06 8.85 -31.39
N LYS A 81 -23.43 7.93 -32.29
CA LYS A 81 -24.14 6.67 -32.02
C LYS A 81 -23.27 5.65 -31.27
N LYS A 82 -23.93 4.82 -30.45
CA LYS A 82 -23.40 3.67 -29.71
C LYS A 82 -23.10 2.48 -30.62
N PRO A 83 -22.15 1.60 -30.27
CA PRO A 83 -22.17 0.19 -30.66
C PRO A 83 -22.87 -0.68 -29.60
N LEU A 84 -23.61 -1.68 -30.07
CA LEU A 84 -24.19 -2.74 -29.25
C LEU A 84 -23.15 -3.82 -28.92
N ALA A 85 -23.32 -4.41 -27.74
CA ALA A 85 -22.56 -5.54 -27.23
C ALA A 85 -22.98 -6.85 -27.90
N ASP A 86 -22.13 -7.88 -27.79
CA ASP A 86 -22.59 -9.21 -27.41
C ASP A 86 -21.48 -9.98 -26.67
N THR A 87 -21.93 -10.79 -25.71
CA THR A 87 -21.15 -11.50 -24.70
C THR A 87 -21.04 -12.97 -25.12
N PHE A 88 -19.87 -13.61 -25.00
CA PHE A 88 -19.81 -15.06 -24.79
C PHE A 88 -18.61 -15.47 -23.92
N ILE A 89 -18.93 -16.25 -22.89
CA ILE A 89 -18.03 -16.85 -21.91
C ILE A 89 -17.42 -18.14 -22.49
N LYS A 90 -16.11 -18.35 -22.31
CA LYS A 90 -15.55 -19.71 -22.26
C LYS A 90 -14.42 -19.79 -21.25
N LYS A 91 -14.62 -20.65 -20.25
CA LYS A 91 -13.61 -21.11 -19.27
C LYS A 91 -12.69 -22.13 -19.94
N SER A 92 -11.41 -22.14 -19.61
CA SER A 92 -10.63 -23.39 -19.48
C SER A 92 -9.41 -23.20 -18.58
N LYS A 93 -9.05 -24.30 -17.91
CA LYS A 93 -8.14 -24.43 -16.78
C LYS A 93 -6.68 -24.69 -17.20
N VAL A 94 -5.84 -24.47 -16.21
CA VAL A 94 -4.39 -24.62 -16.05
C VAL A 94 -3.89 -26.10 -15.99
N LYS A 95 -2.57 -26.26 -16.23
CA LYS A 95 -1.61 -27.34 -15.84
C LYS A 95 -1.63 -28.63 -16.67
N GLN A 96 -0.54 -28.97 -17.38
CA GLN A 96 0.78 -29.48 -16.93
C GLN A 96 0.73 -30.84 -16.21
N ARG A 97 1.09 -31.87 -16.98
CA ARG A 97 1.96 -33.02 -16.69
C ARG A 97 1.96 -33.62 -15.28
N ALA A 98 1.48 -34.86 -15.17
CA ALA A 98 2.19 -35.97 -14.53
C ALA A 98 1.56 -37.29 -15.00
N GLN A 99 2.31 -38.10 -15.74
CA GLN A 99 2.03 -39.53 -15.87
C GLN A 99 2.89 -40.28 -14.85
N LYS A 100 2.22 -41.23 -14.22
CA LYS A 100 2.66 -42.22 -13.27
C LYS A 100 3.20 -43.42 -14.06
N GLU A 101 4.40 -43.88 -13.73
CA GLU A 101 4.84 -45.29 -13.67
C GLU A 101 6.37 -45.31 -13.49
N GLU A 102 6.83 -45.77 -12.33
CA GLU A 102 7.25 -47.16 -12.09
C GLU A 102 8.62 -47.42 -12.71
N LEU A 103 9.66 -47.40 -11.87
CA LEU A 103 10.88 -48.16 -12.04
C LEU A 103 11.52 -48.34 -10.66
N GLU A 104 10.86 -49.17 -9.86
CA GLU A 104 11.54 -50.09 -8.95
C GLU A 104 12.60 -50.85 -9.75
N LYS A 105 13.87 -50.54 -9.50
CA LYS A 105 15.04 -51.41 -9.68
C LYS A 105 16.29 -50.57 -9.39
N ILE A 106 16.84 -50.74 -8.21
CA ILE A 106 18.22 -51.21 -7.93
C ILE A 106 18.27 -51.36 -6.40
N GLU A 107 17.55 -52.36 -5.89
CA GLU A 107 17.75 -52.88 -4.54
C GLU A 107 18.05 -54.38 -4.70
N LYS A 108 19.23 -54.66 -5.26
CA LYS A 108 19.82 -55.99 -5.33
C LYS A 108 21.28 -55.80 -5.71
N HIS A 109 22.12 -55.72 -4.69
CA HIS A 109 23.57 -55.96 -4.58
C HIS A 109 23.91 -55.25 -3.26
N VAL A 110 23.96 -55.89 -2.10
CA VAL A 110 24.94 -56.92 -1.73
C VAL A 110 24.43 -57.62 -0.46
N LYS A 111 24.26 -58.95 -0.51
CA LYS A 111 24.24 -59.77 0.70
C LYS A 111 25.67 -59.84 1.27
N PRO A 112 25.85 -59.91 2.60
CA PRO A 112 27.17 -60.00 3.21
C PRO A 112 27.76 -61.38 2.91
N SER A 113 28.73 -61.44 2.01
CA SER A 113 29.62 -62.58 1.90
C SER A 113 30.65 -62.48 3.02
N LYS A 114 30.66 -63.50 3.88
CA LYS A 114 31.73 -63.79 4.82
C LYS A 114 33.04 -63.91 4.04
N ASP A 115 33.91 -62.90 4.12
CA ASP A 115 35.35 -63.12 4.28
C ASP A 115 36.02 -61.82 4.72
N LYS A 116 37.06 -61.99 5.55
CA LYS A 116 37.85 -60.89 6.10
C LYS A 116 38.73 -60.27 5.01
N SER A 117 39.03 -58.98 5.19
CA SER A 117 40.02 -58.14 4.48
C SER A 117 39.78 -57.80 3.01
N ASP A 118 38.77 -56.97 2.73
CA ASP A 118 38.83 -56.08 1.56
C ASP A 118 37.96 -54.83 1.79
N HIS A 119 38.52 -53.81 2.44
CA HIS A 119 37.89 -52.48 2.43
C HIS A 119 38.05 -51.92 1.02
N LYS A 120 37.01 -52.04 0.19
CA LYS A 120 36.93 -51.30 -1.07
C LYS A 120 37.13 -49.81 -0.75
N PRO A 121 38.06 -49.09 -1.42
CA PRO A 121 38.21 -47.67 -1.20
C PRO A 121 36.88 -47.00 -1.55
N LEU A 122 36.31 -46.28 -0.59
CA LEU A 122 35.10 -45.48 -0.76
C LEU A 122 35.27 -44.59 -1.99
N ASP A 123 34.23 -44.43 -2.80
CA ASP A 123 34.28 -43.46 -3.91
C ASP A 123 34.25 -42.01 -3.36
N LYS A 124 34.51 -41.01 -4.21
CA LYS A 124 34.62 -39.61 -3.73
C LYS A 124 33.36 -39.12 -2.99
N PRO A 125 32.13 -39.39 -3.46
CA PRO A 125 30.91 -39.11 -2.71
C PRO A 125 30.85 -39.80 -1.33
N GLU A 126 31.18 -41.09 -1.26
CA GLU A 126 31.18 -41.86 -0.01
C GLU A 126 32.24 -41.36 0.98
N GLN A 127 33.44 -40.99 0.50
CA GLN A 127 34.49 -40.37 1.31
C GLN A 127 34.02 -39.03 1.89
N PHE A 128 33.36 -38.20 1.09
CA PHE A 128 32.81 -36.93 1.56
C PHE A 128 31.76 -37.13 2.66
N LEU A 129 30.81 -38.05 2.47
CA LEU A 129 29.80 -38.37 3.49
C LEU A 129 30.42 -38.94 4.76
N TYR A 130 31.47 -39.77 4.62
CA TYR A 130 32.23 -40.28 5.76
C TYR A 130 32.91 -39.15 6.54
N GLU A 131 33.59 -38.21 5.87
CA GLU A 131 34.20 -37.07 6.55
C GLU A 131 33.16 -36.18 7.26
N LEU A 132 31.99 -35.95 6.65
CA LEU A 132 30.89 -35.23 7.33
C LEU A 132 30.40 -35.97 8.57
N SER A 133 30.31 -37.30 8.53
CA SER A 133 29.86 -38.12 9.66
C SER A 133 30.80 -38.05 10.87
N ARG A 134 32.06 -37.66 10.65
CA ARG A 134 33.06 -37.48 11.73
C ARG A 134 32.91 -36.16 12.46
N ILE A 135 32.14 -35.21 11.94
CA ILE A 135 31.90 -33.92 12.59
C ILE A 135 30.89 -34.11 13.72
N PRO A 136 31.25 -33.83 14.99
CA PRO A 136 30.32 -33.97 16.11
C PRO A 136 29.12 -33.05 15.96
N CYS A 137 27.91 -33.58 16.15
CA CYS A 137 26.66 -32.83 16.02
C CYS A 137 26.52 -32.09 14.68
N PHE A 138 26.96 -32.74 13.59
CA PHE A 138 26.97 -32.14 12.26
C PHE A 138 25.61 -31.56 11.86
N ALA A 139 24.52 -32.31 12.07
CA ALA A 139 23.18 -31.90 11.68
C ALA A 139 22.73 -30.63 12.43
N GLU A 140 22.97 -30.57 13.73
CA GLU A 140 22.63 -29.43 14.58
C GLU A 140 23.44 -28.19 14.22
N ARG A 141 24.74 -28.35 13.94
CA ARG A 141 25.61 -27.26 13.49
C ARG A 141 25.15 -26.68 12.16
N VAL A 142 24.89 -27.54 11.18
CA VAL A 142 24.39 -27.12 9.87
C VAL A 142 23.04 -26.42 10.00
N PHE A 143 22.14 -26.93 10.83
CA PHE A 143 20.87 -26.27 11.11
C PHE A 143 21.07 -24.84 11.63
N CYS A 144 21.89 -24.65 12.67
CA CYS A 144 22.13 -23.33 13.27
C CYS A 144 22.73 -22.34 12.25
N VAL A 145 23.71 -22.78 11.46
CA VAL A 145 24.38 -21.94 10.45
C VAL A 145 23.42 -21.53 9.33
N ILE A 146 22.59 -22.46 8.82
CA ILE A 146 21.57 -22.14 7.81
C ILE A 146 20.50 -21.21 8.41
N PHE A 147 20.10 -21.46 9.65
CA PHE A 147 19.12 -20.64 10.33
C PHE A 147 19.61 -19.21 10.53
N GLN A 148 20.87 -18.99 10.92
CA GLN A 148 21.47 -17.67 11.05
C GLN A 148 21.29 -16.81 9.78
N ALA A 149 21.62 -17.38 8.61
CA ALA A 149 21.44 -16.69 7.33
C ALA A 149 19.96 -16.42 7.03
N THR A 150 19.11 -17.42 7.24
CA THR A 150 17.66 -17.33 6.96
C THR A 150 16.96 -16.31 7.87
N PHE A 151 17.33 -16.26 9.15
CA PHE A 151 16.82 -15.31 10.12
C PHE A 151 17.17 -13.87 9.73
N THR A 152 18.45 -13.63 9.43
CA THR A 152 18.96 -12.32 9.03
C THR A 152 18.25 -11.79 7.77
N GLU A 153 18.08 -12.65 6.77
CA GLU A 153 17.34 -12.32 5.54
C GLU A 153 15.85 -12.03 5.83
N GLY A 154 15.22 -12.86 6.67
CA GLY A 154 13.82 -12.70 7.08
C GLY A 154 13.55 -11.35 7.74
N ILE A 155 14.32 -11.01 8.78
CA ILE A 155 14.23 -9.72 9.49
C ILE A 155 14.46 -8.56 8.51
N THR A 156 15.55 -8.62 7.73
CA THR A 156 15.91 -7.54 6.78
C THR A 156 14.81 -7.31 5.73
N THR A 157 14.18 -8.38 5.25
CA THR A 157 13.12 -8.31 4.24
C THR A 157 11.87 -7.63 4.79
N ILE A 158 11.45 -7.97 6.01
CA ILE A 158 10.30 -7.35 6.68
C ILE A 158 10.60 -5.88 6.95
N ARG A 159 11.78 -5.60 7.52
CA ARG A 159 12.23 -4.25 7.84
C ARG A 159 12.22 -3.32 6.65
N ARG A 160 12.74 -3.77 5.50
CA ARG A 160 12.76 -2.97 4.27
C ARG A 160 11.34 -2.57 3.84
N LYS A 161 10.38 -3.50 3.90
CA LYS A 161 8.98 -3.22 3.53
C LYS A 161 8.33 -2.22 4.49
N MET A 162 8.60 -2.34 5.79
CA MET A 162 8.08 -1.41 6.80
C MET A 162 8.70 -0.01 6.66
N LEU A 163 9.99 0.10 6.33
CA LEU A 163 10.63 1.39 6.05
C LEU A 163 10.01 2.10 4.83
N ILE A 164 9.68 1.36 3.76
CA ILE A 164 8.99 1.93 2.59
C ILE A 164 7.60 2.43 3.01
N LEU A 165 6.84 1.64 3.77
CA LEU A 165 5.54 2.03 4.30
C LEU A 165 5.62 3.32 5.12
N GLN A 166 6.54 3.40 6.09
CA GLN A 166 6.70 4.59 6.91
C GLN A 166 7.05 5.82 6.09
N ARG A 167 7.94 5.69 5.09
CA ARG A 167 8.30 6.78 4.18
C ARG A 167 7.09 7.28 3.39
N VAL A 168 6.30 6.38 2.82
CA VAL A 168 5.09 6.74 2.05
C VAL A 168 4.06 7.42 2.96
N CYS A 169 3.77 6.84 4.14
CA CYS A 169 2.87 7.42 5.12
C CYS A 169 3.31 8.83 5.55
N LYS A 170 4.61 9.02 5.86
CA LYS A 170 5.17 10.32 6.20
C LYS A 170 5.00 11.31 5.05
N SER A 171 5.37 10.92 3.83
CA SER A 171 5.23 11.77 2.64
C SER A 171 3.78 12.23 2.42
N LEU A 172 2.81 11.31 2.53
CA LEU A 172 1.40 11.65 2.40
C LEU A 172 0.91 12.61 3.50
N ARG A 173 1.38 12.49 4.74
CA ARG A 173 0.94 13.35 5.85
C ARG A 173 1.60 14.73 5.88
N SER A 174 2.86 14.85 5.41
CA SER A 174 3.66 16.06 5.64
C SER A 174 4.24 16.71 4.39
N SER A 175 4.08 16.14 3.19
CA SER A 175 4.61 16.75 1.97
C SER A 175 3.78 17.96 1.56
N GLU A 176 4.45 19.10 1.38
CA GLU A 176 3.83 20.31 0.83
C GLU A 176 3.29 20.05 -0.59
N GLY A 177 4.00 19.26 -1.40
CA GLY A 177 3.56 18.90 -2.75
C GLY A 177 2.23 18.14 -2.75
N VAL A 178 2.00 17.25 -1.77
CA VAL A 178 0.72 16.55 -1.60
C VAL A 178 -0.39 17.54 -1.23
N GLN A 179 -0.11 18.47 -0.30
CA GLN A 179 -1.05 19.53 0.08
C GLN A 179 -1.41 20.43 -1.10
N GLN A 180 -0.43 20.93 -1.84
CA GLN A 180 -0.63 21.79 -3.00
C GLN A 180 -1.44 21.09 -4.10
N VAL A 181 -1.12 19.83 -4.43
CA VAL A 181 -1.85 19.07 -5.45
C VAL A 181 -3.30 18.79 -5.02
N LEU A 182 -3.54 18.37 -3.78
CA LEU A 182 -4.92 18.14 -3.31
C LEU A 182 -5.71 19.46 -3.16
N GLY A 183 -5.06 20.55 -2.75
CA GLY A 183 -5.66 21.88 -2.69
C GLY A 183 -6.05 22.41 -4.07
N LEU A 184 -5.24 22.14 -5.09
CA LEU A 184 -5.58 22.43 -6.49
C LEU A 184 -6.78 21.60 -6.96
N ILE A 185 -6.81 20.30 -6.67
CA ILE A 185 -7.94 19.42 -7.02
C ILE A 185 -9.22 19.91 -6.35
N LEU A 186 -9.14 20.34 -5.09
CA LEU A 186 -10.28 20.89 -4.35
C LEU A 186 -10.81 22.18 -5.00
N ALA A 187 -9.92 23.11 -5.35
CA ALA A 187 -10.28 24.36 -6.03
C ALA A 187 -10.97 24.10 -7.38
N LEU A 188 -10.34 23.27 -8.22
CA LEU A 188 -10.88 22.91 -9.54
C LEU A 188 -12.22 22.18 -9.41
N GLY A 189 -12.34 21.23 -8.49
CA GLY A 189 -13.57 20.48 -8.28
C GLY A 189 -14.72 21.33 -7.73
N ASN A 190 -14.43 22.28 -6.84
CA ASN A 190 -15.42 23.24 -6.34
C ASN A 190 -15.88 24.19 -7.46
N TYR A 191 -14.96 24.60 -8.34
CA TYR A 191 -15.29 25.35 -9.55
C TYR A 191 -16.17 24.54 -10.51
N MET A 192 -15.77 23.32 -10.87
CA MET A 192 -16.55 22.44 -11.75
C MET A 192 -17.95 22.13 -11.21
N ASN A 193 -18.11 22.08 -9.90
CA ASN A 193 -19.36 21.81 -9.21
C ASN A 193 -20.07 23.07 -8.69
N GLY A 194 -19.69 24.25 -9.17
CA GLY A 194 -20.31 25.52 -8.78
C GLY A 194 -21.82 25.52 -8.97
N GLY A 195 -22.54 26.11 -8.03
CA GLY A 195 -24.02 26.06 -7.96
C GLY A 195 -24.63 24.70 -7.59
N ASN A 196 -23.86 23.62 -7.46
CA ASN A 196 -24.38 22.31 -7.05
C ASN A 196 -24.32 22.12 -5.53
N ARG A 197 -25.48 22.17 -4.85
CA ARG A 197 -25.58 22.05 -3.38
C ARG A 197 -25.07 20.75 -2.77
N THR A 198 -24.92 19.66 -3.54
CA THR A 198 -24.47 18.36 -3.00
C THR A 198 -22.99 18.09 -3.26
N ARG A 199 -22.36 18.83 -4.17
CA ARG A 199 -20.98 18.59 -4.60
C ARG A 199 -20.08 19.83 -4.53
N GLY A 200 -20.60 21.02 -4.76
CA GLY A 200 -19.85 22.27 -4.61
C GLY A 200 -19.70 22.68 -3.15
N GLN A 201 -18.87 23.72 -2.93
CA GLN A 201 -18.52 24.28 -1.61
C GLN A 201 -18.04 23.21 -0.62
N ALA A 202 -17.31 22.23 -1.15
CA ALA A 202 -16.75 21.12 -0.41
C ALA A 202 -15.55 21.57 0.43
N ASP A 203 -15.50 21.15 1.69
CA ASP A 203 -14.30 21.33 2.53
C ASP A 203 -13.22 20.30 2.20
N GLY A 204 -13.61 19.17 1.63
CA GLY A 204 -12.73 18.12 1.13
C GLY A 204 -13.47 17.16 0.21
N PHE A 205 -12.77 16.13 -0.28
CA PHE A 205 -13.36 15.12 -1.16
C PHE A 205 -12.91 13.70 -0.80
N GLY A 206 -13.77 12.72 -1.06
CA GLY A 206 -13.39 11.30 -0.96
C GLY A 206 -12.29 10.94 -1.97
N LEU A 207 -11.24 10.24 -1.53
CA LEU A 207 -10.08 9.92 -2.35
C LEU A 207 -10.39 8.98 -3.52
N GLU A 208 -11.57 8.37 -3.57
CA GLU A 208 -12.04 7.53 -4.68
C GLU A 208 -12.18 8.30 -6.00
N ILE A 209 -12.12 9.64 -5.96
CA ILE A 209 -12.07 10.47 -7.16
C ILE A 209 -10.68 10.48 -7.81
N LEU A 210 -9.59 10.29 -7.05
CA LEU A 210 -8.22 10.49 -7.54
C LEU A 210 -7.93 9.68 -8.81
N PRO A 211 -8.23 8.37 -8.89
CA PRO A 211 -8.02 7.60 -10.11
C PRO A 211 -8.85 8.09 -11.31
N LYS A 212 -10.06 8.62 -11.05
CA LYS A 212 -11.03 9.01 -12.08
C LYS A 212 -10.72 10.37 -12.71
N LEU A 213 -9.80 11.14 -12.13
CA LEU A 213 -9.41 12.44 -12.67
C LEU A 213 -8.82 12.31 -14.09
N SER A 214 -8.21 11.17 -14.43
CA SER A 214 -7.70 10.94 -15.79
C SER A 214 -8.80 10.81 -16.84
N ASP A 215 -10.02 10.43 -16.44
CA ASP A 215 -11.16 10.23 -17.33
C ASP A 215 -11.92 11.52 -17.62
N VAL A 216 -11.77 12.52 -16.75
CA VAL A 216 -12.34 13.85 -16.94
C VAL A 216 -11.51 14.56 -18.00
N LYS A 217 -12.02 14.64 -19.23
CA LYS A 217 -11.32 15.28 -20.35
C LYS A 217 -11.85 16.68 -20.64
N SER A 218 -11.02 17.49 -21.30
CA SER A 218 -11.40 18.75 -21.93
C SER A 218 -12.55 18.54 -22.92
N SER A 219 -13.18 19.64 -23.33
CA SER A 219 -14.33 19.68 -24.21
C SER A 219 -14.03 19.12 -25.61
N ASP A 220 -12.76 19.13 -26.02
CA ASP A 220 -12.24 18.53 -27.26
C ASP A 220 -11.56 17.16 -27.06
N ASN A 221 -11.61 16.60 -25.85
CA ASN A 221 -10.99 15.33 -25.45
C ASN A 221 -9.46 15.25 -25.61
N ARG A 222 -8.76 16.37 -25.74
CA ARG A 222 -7.29 16.37 -25.90
C ARG A 222 -6.52 16.30 -24.60
N ILE A 223 -7.03 16.95 -23.55
CA ILE A 223 -6.33 17.12 -22.27
C ILE A 223 -7.18 16.48 -21.17
N SER A 224 -6.58 15.67 -20.28
CA SER A 224 -7.27 15.20 -19.06
C SER A 224 -7.15 16.22 -17.94
N LEU A 225 -8.02 16.15 -16.95
CA LEU A 225 -7.93 16.99 -15.75
C LEU A 225 -6.61 16.75 -15.01
N VAL A 226 -6.12 15.50 -14.95
CA VAL A 226 -4.76 15.20 -14.43
C VAL A 226 -3.69 15.93 -15.22
N SER A 227 -3.74 15.90 -16.56
CA SER A 227 -2.75 16.59 -17.38
C SER A 227 -2.79 18.10 -17.13
N TYR A 228 -3.98 18.70 -17.03
CA TYR A 228 -4.14 20.11 -16.70
C TYR A 228 -3.57 20.45 -15.32
N ILE A 229 -3.85 19.63 -14.30
CA ILE A 229 -3.31 19.79 -12.93
C ILE A 229 -1.78 19.77 -12.96
N VAL A 230 -1.17 18.84 -13.70
CA VAL A 230 0.29 18.75 -13.84
C VAL A 230 0.87 19.99 -14.50
N THR A 231 0.31 20.42 -15.63
CA THR A 231 0.76 21.62 -16.34
C THR A 231 0.63 22.85 -15.44
N PHE A 232 -0.49 22.97 -14.71
CA PHE A 232 -0.71 24.07 -13.77
C PHE A 232 0.31 24.05 -12.64
N TYR A 233 0.55 22.89 -12.02
CA TYR A 233 1.52 22.73 -10.94
C TYR A 233 2.92 23.16 -11.40
N LEU A 234 3.38 22.67 -12.54
CA LEU A 234 4.70 23.02 -13.07
C LEU A 234 4.82 24.51 -13.39
N ARG A 235 3.79 25.13 -13.96
CA ARG A 235 3.85 26.55 -14.36
C ARG A 235 3.70 27.54 -13.22
N ASN A 236 2.94 27.18 -12.18
CA ASN A 236 2.50 28.15 -11.17
C ASN A 236 2.98 27.84 -9.74
N ILE A 237 3.43 26.60 -9.48
CA ILE A 237 3.77 26.13 -8.12
C ILE A 237 5.24 25.72 -8.05
N ASP A 238 5.70 24.90 -9.00
CA ASP A 238 7.09 24.47 -9.04
C ASP A 238 8.01 25.58 -9.56
N LYS A 239 8.66 26.27 -8.62
CA LYS A 239 9.63 27.34 -8.92
C LYS A 239 10.85 26.85 -9.71
N ASN A 240 11.11 25.55 -9.73
CA ASN A 240 12.25 24.93 -10.37
C ASN A 240 11.84 24.16 -11.65
N ALA A 241 10.61 24.31 -12.14
CA ALA A 241 10.14 23.63 -13.34
C ALA A 241 11.09 23.85 -14.54
N GLY A 242 11.34 22.80 -15.31
CA GLY A 242 12.29 22.80 -16.44
C GLY A 242 13.77 22.69 -16.03
N THR A 243 14.09 22.57 -14.74
CA THR A 243 15.46 22.40 -14.25
C THR A 243 15.66 21.04 -13.57
N ASP A 244 16.91 20.63 -13.38
CA ASP A 244 17.29 19.42 -12.62
C ASP A 244 16.90 19.50 -11.12
N HIS A 245 16.49 20.68 -10.65
CA HIS A 245 16.00 20.90 -9.28
C HIS A 245 14.47 20.75 -9.16
N SER A 246 13.74 20.48 -10.26
CA SER A 246 12.33 20.12 -10.22
C SER A 246 12.17 18.73 -9.61
N VAL A 247 11.40 18.63 -8.52
CA VAL A 247 11.16 17.38 -7.80
C VAL A 247 9.70 17.00 -7.94
N PHE A 248 9.47 15.72 -8.20
CA PHE A 248 8.12 15.17 -8.27
C PHE A 248 7.38 15.35 -6.93
N PRO A 249 6.19 15.97 -6.91
CA PRO A 249 5.57 16.44 -5.66
C PRO A 249 4.83 15.37 -4.84
N LEU A 250 4.66 14.16 -5.40
CA LEU A 250 3.87 13.08 -4.81
C LEU A 250 4.76 11.87 -4.48
N PRO A 251 4.30 10.91 -3.66
CA PRO A 251 5.04 9.67 -3.44
C PRO A 251 5.26 8.89 -4.74
N GLU A 252 6.42 8.23 -4.86
CA GLU A 252 6.74 7.47 -6.06
C GLU A 252 5.74 6.32 -6.31
N PRO A 253 5.21 6.17 -7.54
CA PRO A 253 4.18 5.17 -7.83
C PRO A 253 4.59 3.72 -7.53
N GLN A 254 5.89 3.40 -7.67
CA GLN A 254 6.43 2.08 -7.37
C GLN A 254 6.42 1.78 -5.86
N ASP A 255 6.66 2.79 -5.01
CA ASP A 255 6.55 2.62 -3.57
C ASP A 255 5.09 2.42 -3.17
N LEU A 256 4.19 3.24 -3.71
CA LEU A 256 2.74 3.09 -3.52
C LEU A 256 2.23 1.71 -3.94
N PHE A 257 2.74 1.18 -5.07
CA PHE A 257 2.43 -0.17 -5.50
C PHE A 257 2.83 -1.20 -4.45
N GLN A 258 4.10 -1.16 -4.02
CA GLN A 258 4.63 -2.12 -3.05
C GLN A 258 3.84 -2.10 -1.74
N VAL A 259 3.54 -0.90 -1.20
CA VAL A 259 2.81 -0.79 0.06
C VAL A 259 1.34 -1.21 -0.08
N SER A 260 0.74 -1.06 -1.27
CA SER A 260 -0.62 -1.54 -1.56
C SER A 260 -0.76 -3.07 -1.52
N GLN A 261 0.34 -3.81 -1.66
CA GLN A 261 0.36 -5.28 -1.65
C GLN A 261 0.64 -5.87 -0.27
N LEU A 262 0.88 -5.03 0.75
CA LEU A 262 1.20 -5.48 2.10
C LEU A 262 -0.01 -6.11 2.80
N LYS A 263 0.28 -7.14 3.58
CA LYS A 263 -0.67 -7.80 4.49
C LYS A 263 -0.01 -8.00 5.83
N PHE A 264 -0.41 -7.22 6.83
CA PHE A 264 0.20 -7.25 8.16
C PHE A 264 0.12 -8.63 8.82
N ASP A 265 -1.00 -9.33 8.66
CA ASP A 265 -1.18 -10.70 9.18
C ASP A 265 -0.12 -11.67 8.68
N ASP A 266 0.36 -11.51 7.44
CA ASP A 266 1.37 -12.39 6.87
C ASP A 266 2.74 -12.10 7.50
N PHE A 267 3.12 -10.82 7.66
CA PHE A 267 4.35 -10.45 8.36
C PHE A 267 4.35 -10.86 9.84
N GLN A 268 3.21 -10.75 10.52
CA GLN A 268 3.08 -11.24 11.89
C GLN A 268 3.25 -12.77 11.97
N LYS A 269 2.75 -13.53 10.99
CA LYS A 269 2.97 -14.98 10.92
C LYS A 269 4.44 -15.30 10.67
N ASP A 270 5.09 -14.57 9.76
CA ASP A 270 6.50 -14.75 9.43
C ASP A 270 7.38 -14.48 10.65
N LEU A 271 7.16 -13.37 11.38
CA LEU A 271 7.89 -13.07 12.62
C LEU A 271 7.64 -14.13 13.70
N ARG A 272 6.39 -14.59 13.89
CA ARG A 272 6.11 -15.69 14.84
C ARG A 272 6.83 -16.98 14.45
N LYS A 273 6.99 -17.27 13.15
CA LYS A 273 7.75 -18.42 12.67
C LYS A 273 9.23 -18.24 12.97
N LEU A 274 9.82 -17.08 12.65
CA LEU A 274 11.22 -16.78 12.95
C LEU A 274 11.54 -16.90 14.43
N ARG A 275 10.65 -16.41 15.33
CA ARG A 275 10.82 -16.60 16.78
C ARG A 275 10.84 -18.06 17.20
N LYS A 276 9.93 -18.88 16.66
CA LYS A 276 9.89 -20.31 16.97
C LYS A 276 11.16 -21.02 16.47
N ASP A 277 11.59 -20.71 15.25
CA ASP A 277 12.80 -21.29 14.67
C ASP A 277 14.05 -20.83 15.44
N LEU A 278 14.07 -19.60 15.99
CA LEU A 278 15.12 -19.12 16.89
C LEU A 278 15.20 -19.93 18.19
N GLN A 279 14.06 -20.26 18.80
CA GLN A 279 14.00 -21.13 19.98
C GLN A 279 14.50 -22.55 19.68
N VAL A 280 14.21 -23.06 18.47
CA VAL A 280 14.77 -24.34 18.01
C VAL A 280 16.28 -24.23 17.85
N CYS A 281 16.79 -23.15 17.24
CA CYS A 281 18.23 -22.90 17.10
C CYS A 281 18.95 -22.86 18.46
N GLU A 282 18.37 -22.22 19.46
CA GLU A 282 18.90 -22.24 20.84
C GLU A 282 19.01 -23.66 21.41
N THR A 283 17.97 -24.47 21.17
CA THR A 283 17.93 -25.86 21.64
C THR A 283 18.98 -26.71 20.93
N GLU A 284 19.14 -26.55 19.61
CA GLU A 284 20.17 -27.26 18.85
C GLU A 284 21.59 -26.81 19.23
N MET A 285 21.82 -25.50 19.40
CA MET A 285 23.09 -24.96 19.90
C MET A 285 23.45 -25.54 21.27
N ALA A 286 22.49 -25.60 22.20
CA ALA A 286 22.70 -26.19 23.53
C ALA A 286 23.02 -27.69 23.46
N LYS A 287 22.45 -28.44 22.51
CA LYS A 287 22.83 -29.84 22.26
C LYS A 287 24.27 -29.95 21.77
N VAL A 288 24.67 -29.13 20.81
CA VAL A 288 26.06 -29.11 20.31
C VAL A 288 27.04 -28.84 21.44
N CYS A 289 26.75 -27.84 22.29
CA CYS A 289 27.59 -27.47 23.43
C CYS A 289 27.70 -28.58 24.47
N ARG A 290 26.62 -29.35 24.69
CA ARG A 290 26.60 -30.45 25.67
C ARG A 290 27.28 -31.72 25.17
N LEU A 291 27.18 -32.02 23.87
CA LEU A 291 27.59 -33.30 23.29
C LEU A 291 28.98 -33.27 22.63
N SER A 292 29.54 -32.08 22.35
CA SER A 292 30.88 -31.94 21.77
C SER A 292 31.96 -31.84 22.84
N SER A 293 33.17 -32.36 22.56
CA SER A 293 34.36 -32.15 23.40
C SER A 293 34.88 -30.72 23.31
N GLU A 294 35.66 -30.27 24.30
CA GLU A 294 36.23 -28.91 24.35
C GLU A 294 37.00 -28.53 23.08
N GLU A 295 37.79 -29.45 22.54
CA GLU A 295 38.56 -29.27 21.29
C GLU A 295 37.68 -29.03 20.04
N ASN A 296 36.40 -29.43 20.09
CA ASN A 296 35.46 -29.32 18.97
C ASN A 296 34.36 -28.27 19.19
N LEU A 297 34.40 -27.51 20.30
CA LEU A 297 33.36 -26.50 20.58
C LEU A 297 33.52 -25.24 19.75
N GLU A 298 34.75 -24.72 19.65
CA GLU A 298 35.03 -23.46 18.99
C GLU A 298 35.34 -23.65 17.49
N PRO A 299 35.04 -22.65 16.65
CA PRO A 299 34.44 -21.33 16.96
C PRO A 299 32.91 -21.34 17.05
N PHE A 300 32.27 -22.51 16.88
CA PHE A 300 30.80 -22.58 16.76
C PHE A 300 30.08 -22.01 17.98
N LYS A 301 30.54 -22.34 19.19
CA LYS A 301 29.87 -21.92 20.42
C LYS A 301 29.86 -20.40 20.55
N SER A 302 31.02 -19.75 20.51
CA SER A 302 31.12 -18.30 20.67
C SER A 302 30.32 -17.53 19.62
N GLU A 303 30.45 -17.90 18.34
CA GLU A 303 29.72 -17.27 17.24
C GLU A 303 28.20 -17.45 17.36
N MET A 304 27.74 -18.64 17.79
CA MET A 304 26.30 -18.91 17.92
C MET A 304 25.69 -18.29 19.16
N GLU A 305 26.43 -18.20 20.26
CA GLU A 305 26.01 -17.45 21.44
C GLU A 305 25.80 -15.97 21.10
N GLU A 306 26.77 -15.33 20.44
CA GLU A 306 26.65 -13.93 19.99
C GLU A 306 25.46 -13.76 19.03
N PHE A 307 25.34 -14.64 18.04
CA PHE A 307 24.23 -14.59 17.08
C PHE A 307 22.87 -14.70 17.78
N VAL A 308 22.67 -15.69 18.66
CA VAL A 308 21.38 -15.92 19.33
C VAL A 308 21.00 -14.71 20.19
N GLU A 309 21.94 -14.15 20.94
CA GLU A 309 21.68 -12.96 21.77
C GLU A 309 21.23 -11.78 20.92
N LYS A 310 21.96 -11.52 19.82
CA LYS A 310 21.60 -10.46 18.87
C LYS A 310 20.27 -10.72 18.19
N ALA A 311 20.01 -11.95 17.75
CA ALA A 311 18.79 -12.34 17.06
C ALA A 311 17.54 -12.15 17.93
N LYS A 312 17.62 -12.42 19.24
CA LYS A 312 16.51 -12.14 20.18
C LYS A 312 16.16 -10.66 20.22
N VAL A 313 17.18 -9.80 20.33
CA VAL A 313 17.00 -8.34 20.36
C VAL A 313 16.41 -7.85 19.05
N GLU A 314 16.92 -8.33 17.91
CA GLU A 314 16.42 -7.98 16.57
C GLU A 314 14.98 -8.46 16.34
N GLN A 315 14.64 -9.68 16.75
CA GLN A 315 13.29 -10.23 16.67
C GLN A 315 12.28 -9.33 17.42
N ASP A 316 12.58 -8.97 18.66
CA ASP A 316 11.69 -8.14 19.48
C ASP A 316 11.60 -6.71 18.94
N ALA A 317 12.71 -6.16 18.42
CA ALA A 317 12.73 -4.85 17.80
C ALA A 317 11.90 -4.82 16.51
N GLU A 318 12.00 -5.85 15.67
CA GLU A 318 11.27 -5.91 14.40
C GLU A 318 9.76 -6.12 14.60
N GLU A 319 9.35 -6.87 15.62
CA GLU A 319 7.93 -6.97 15.98
C GLU A 319 7.32 -5.65 16.44
N ARG A 320 8.02 -4.92 17.32
CA ARG A 320 7.59 -3.56 17.70
C ARG A 320 7.54 -2.63 16.49
N PHE A 321 8.54 -2.70 15.61
CA PHE A 321 8.58 -1.87 14.40
C PHE A 321 7.43 -2.17 13.44
N LEU A 322 7.02 -3.45 13.31
CA LEU A 322 5.85 -3.86 12.54
C LEU A 322 4.55 -3.27 13.13
N GLU A 323 4.38 -3.34 14.46
CA GLU A 323 3.21 -2.78 15.15
C GLU A 323 3.12 -1.26 15.02
N GLU A 324 4.23 -0.55 15.24
CA GLU A 324 4.33 0.90 15.06
C GLU A 324 4.03 1.32 13.61
N SER A 325 4.57 0.58 12.65
CA SER A 325 4.34 0.83 11.22
C SER A 325 2.88 0.58 10.83
N HIS A 326 2.24 -0.44 11.40
CA HIS A 326 0.82 -0.70 11.21
C HIS A 326 -0.04 0.43 11.78
N ALA A 327 0.26 0.86 13.02
CA ALA A 327 -0.44 1.97 13.67
C ALA A 327 -0.31 3.29 12.89
N SER A 328 0.89 3.61 12.42
CA SER A 328 1.16 4.79 11.58
C SER A 328 0.40 4.74 10.24
N PHE A 329 0.24 3.56 9.64
CA PHE A 329 -0.60 3.39 8.46
C PHE A 329 -2.08 3.68 8.77
N LEU A 330 -2.63 3.09 9.83
CA LEU A 330 -4.02 3.30 10.22
C LEU A 330 -4.29 4.77 10.58
N GLU A 331 -3.33 5.44 11.21
CA GLU A 331 -3.38 6.88 11.46
C GLU A 331 -3.39 7.68 10.15
N THR A 332 -2.58 7.31 9.16
CA THR A 332 -2.61 7.93 7.82
C THR A 332 -3.99 7.78 7.18
N ALA A 333 -4.57 6.58 7.22
CA ALA A 333 -5.89 6.34 6.64
C ALA A 333 -6.97 7.19 7.32
N ARG A 334 -6.92 7.27 8.67
CA ARG A 334 -7.80 8.13 9.48
C ARG A 334 -7.61 9.62 9.16
N PHE A 335 -6.38 10.07 9.00
CA PHE A 335 -6.04 11.46 8.64
C PHE A 335 -6.70 11.90 7.33
N PHE A 336 -6.80 11.02 6.34
CA PHE A 336 -7.52 11.28 5.09
C PHE A 336 -9.03 10.96 5.13
N GLY A 337 -9.55 10.52 6.28
CA GLY A 337 -10.98 10.20 6.47
C GLY A 337 -11.42 8.89 5.81
N ILE A 338 -10.49 7.99 5.47
CA ILE A 338 -10.79 6.72 4.83
C ILE A 338 -11.32 5.73 5.87
N LYS A 339 -12.45 5.09 5.54
CA LYS A 339 -13.12 4.12 6.40
C LYS A 339 -12.88 2.69 5.90
N PRO A 340 -12.90 1.69 6.79
CA PRO A 340 -12.88 0.28 6.39
C PRO A 340 -14.03 -0.04 5.43
N ARG A 341 -13.82 -0.99 4.52
CA ARG A 341 -14.92 -1.47 3.67
C ARG A 341 -15.93 -2.27 4.50
N SER A 342 -17.14 -2.42 3.98
CA SER A 342 -18.17 -3.24 4.63
C SER A 342 -17.66 -4.65 4.90
N GLY A 343 -17.64 -5.05 6.18
CA GLY A 343 -17.14 -6.36 6.63
C GLY A 343 -15.66 -6.39 7.00
N GLU A 344 -14.90 -5.32 6.77
CA GLU A 344 -13.52 -5.17 7.24
C GLU A 344 -13.50 -4.46 8.61
N LYS A 345 -12.63 -4.91 9.51
CA LYS A 345 -12.43 -4.26 10.83
C LYS A 345 -11.61 -2.97 10.70
N GLU A 346 -10.64 -2.98 9.80
CA GLU A 346 -9.66 -1.93 9.60
C GLU A 346 -9.47 -1.67 8.10
N VAL A 347 -8.95 -0.49 7.75
CA VAL A 347 -8.65 -0.16 6.36
C VAL A 347 -7.48 -1.03 5.89
N SER A 348 -7.62 -1.71 4.77
CA SER A 348 -6.49 -2.46 4.20
C SER A 348 -5.51 -1.55 3.44
N PRO A 349 -4.18 -1.85 3.44
CA PRO A 349 -3.19 -1.11 2.64
C PRO A 349 -3.58 -1.03 1.16
N ASN A 350 -4.16 -2.11 0.61
CA ASN A 350 -4.64 -2.12 -0.76
C ASN A 350 -5.74 -1.09 -1.00
N HIS A 351 -6.76 -1.04 -0.14
CA HIS A 351 -7.88 -0.10 -0.30
C HIS A 351 -7.41 1.35 -0.30
N PHE A 352 -6.44 1.69 0.55
CA PHE A 352 -5.92 3.05 0.65
C PHE A 352 -4.91 3.39 -0.46
N PHE A 353 -3.81 2.63 -0.56
CA PHE A 353 -2.69 2.98 -1.43
C PHE A 353 -2.95 2.74 -2.91
N SER A 354 -3.92 1.89 -3.30
CA SER A 354 -4.27 1.72 -4.72
C SER A 354 -4.84 2.99 -5.35
N LEU A 355 -5.64 3.76 -4.58
CA LEU A 355 -6.19 5.04 -5.03
C LEU A 355 -5.07 6.04 -5.36
N TRP A 356 -4.06 6.09 -4.49
CA TRP A 356 -2.88 6.92 -4.67
C TRP A 356 -1.98 6.41 -5.80
N HIS A 357 -1.74 5.11 -5.88
CA HIS A 357 -0.88 4.50 -6.90
C HIS A 357 -1.36 4.85 -8.32
N GLU A 358 -2.65 4.66 -8.60
CA GLU A 358 -3.20 4.88 -9.94
C GLU A 358 -3.12 6.36 -10.33
N PHE A 359 -3.51 7.25 -9.41
CA PHE A 359 -3.39 8.69 -9.60
C PHE A 359 -1.94 9.15 -9.79
N CYS A 360 -1.03 8.73 -8.90
CA CYS A 360 0.37 9.13 -8.97
C CYS A 360 1.06 8.57 -10.21
N SER A 361 0.66 7.39 -10.72
CA SER A 361 1.17 6.84 -11.98
C SER A 361 0.82 7.75 -13.15
N HIS A 362 -0.47 8.09 -13.31
CA HIS A 362 -0.91 9.00 -14.37
C HIS A 362 -0.30 10.40 -14.23
N PHE A 363 -0.22 10.91 -13.00
CA PHE A 363 0.42 12.20 -12.72
C PHE A 363 1.90 12.16 -13.11
N LYS A 364 2.66 11.14 -12.70
CA LYS A 364 4.10 11.02 -12.99
C LYS A 364 4.36 10.94 -14.50
N ASP A 365 3.50 10.24 -15.24
CA ASP A 365 3.62 10.14 -16.70
C ASP A 365 3.38 11.50 -17.38
N CYS A 366 2.38 12.25 -16.94
CA CYS A 366 2.16 13.63 -17.39
C CYS A 366 3.32 14.54 -16.98
N TRP A 367 3.79 14.46 -15.73
CA TRP A 367 4.86 15.30 -15.20
C TRP A 367 6.16 15.11 -15.97
N LYS A 368 6.57 13.86 -16.23
CA LYS A 368 7.75 13.57 -17.07
C LYS A 368 7.65 14.09 -18.51
N LYS A 369 6.43 14.21 -19.06
CA LYS A 369 6.21 14.75 -20.41
C LYS A 369 6.30 16.28 -20.37
N ASP A 370 5.55 16.90 -19.48
CA ASP A 370 5.45 18.36 -19.39
C ASP A 370 6.74 19.01 -18.89
N SER A 371 7.45 18.38 -17.94
CA SER A 371 8.76 18.86 -17.45
C SER A 371 9.85 18.88 -18.53
N LYS A 372 9.66 18.21 -19.68
CA LYS A 372 10.59 18.27 -20.82
C LYS A 372 10.21 19.35 -21.84
N LEU A 373 8.99 19.89 -21.74
CA LEU A 373 8.44 20.88 -22.65
C LEU A 373 8.53 22.30 -22.08
N ILE A 374 8.71 22.41 -20.76
CA ILE A 374 9.09 23.62 -20.03
C ILE A 374 10.61 23.68 -20.01
#